data_AF-E9RY97-F1
#
_entry.id   AF-E9RY97-F1
#
_cell.length_a   1.000
_cell.length_b   1.000
_cell.length_c   1.000
_cell.angle_alpha   90.00
_cell.angle_beta   90.00
_cell.angle_gamma   90.00
#
_symmetry.space_group_name_H-M   'P 1'
#
loop_
_entity.id
_entity.type
_entity.pdbx_description
1 polymer ?
#
loop_
_entity_poly.entity_id
_entity_poly.type
_entity_poly.pdbx_seq_one_letter_code
_entity_poly.pdbx_strand_id
1 'polypeptide(L)'
;MLELKDDEAVVYMVDSKRLQFTAAVEISYLDKIIQGWSCEYIHESGNVNQKQISLLRQAVMDGEISQSQMIDILNGSTIGRPVHRWNR
;
A
#
# COMPACT_ATOMS: atom_id res chain seq x y z
N MET A 1 -0.77 15.85 -11.13
CA MET A 1 -0.89 14.41 -11.39
C MET A 1 0.31 14.05 -12.24
N LEU A 2 1.31 13.38 -11.67
CA LEU A 2 2.51 12.99 -12.40
C LEU A 2 2.09 11.90 -13.40
N GLU A 3 2.20 12.17 -14.71
CA GLU A 3 2.17 11.14 -15.75
C GLU A 3 3.47 10.32 -15.67
N LEU A 4 3.65 9.60 -14.56
CA LEU A 4 4.60 8.49 -14.52
C LEU A 4 3.89 7.33 -15.21
N LYS A 5 4.53 6.75 -16.21
CA LYS A 5 4.05 5.49 -16.79
C LYS A 5 3.92 4.50 -15.63
N ASP A 6 2.77 3.86 -15.51
CA ASP A 6 2.40 3.02 -14.35
C ASP A 6 3.47 1.96 -14.00
N ASP A 7 4.28 1.56 -14.99
CA ASP A 7 5.37 0.61 -14.84
C ASP A 7 6.61 1.14 -14.09
N GLU A 8 6.82 2.46 -14.02
CA GLU A 8 8.01 3.07 -13.40
C GLU A 8 7.73 3.73 -12.04
N ALA A 9 6.46 3.81 -11.62
CA ALA A 9 6.06 4.54 -10.41
C ALA A 9 6.85 4.08 -9.16
N VAL A 10 6.99 2.77 -8.96
CA VAL A 10 7.72 2.21 -7.80
C VAL A 10 9.20 2.59 -7.85
N VAL A 11 9.83 2.56 -9.03
CA VAL A 11 11.24 2.93 -9.23
C VAL A 11 11.43 4.42 -8.93
N TYR A 12 10.57 5.27 -9.46
CA TYR A 12 10.57 6.71 -9.20
C TYR A 12 10.46 7.02 -7.70
N MET A 13 9.64 6.28 -6.96
CA MET A 13 9.48 6.46 -5.51
C MET A 13 10.75 6.08 -4.73
N VAL A 14 11.52 5.10 -5.20
CA VAL A 14 12.83 4.75 -4.63
C VAL A 14 13.86 5.83 -4.94
N ASP A 15 13.97 6.25 -6.19
CA ASP A 15 14.94 7.25 -6.63
C ASP A 15 14.73 8.61 -5.94
N SER A 16 13.46 8.98 -5.73
CA SER A 16 13.07 10.18 -4.99
C SER A 16 13.21 10.03 -3.46
N LYS A 17 13.68 8.87 -2.97
CA LYS A 17 13.83 8.54 -1.55
C LYS A 17 12.53 8.62 -0.75
N ARG A 18 11.38 8.50 -1.43
CA ARG A 18 10.04 8.45 -0.82
C ARG A 18 9.68 7.04 -0.34
N LEU A 19 10.26 6.02 -0.97
CA LEU A 19 10.04 4.62 -0.65
C LEU A 19 11.38 3.91 -0.41
N GLN A 20 11.46 3.18 0.70
CA GLN A 20 12.63 2.34 1.00
C GLN A 20 12.76 1.22 -0.02
N PHE A 21 13.99 0.86 -0.39
CA PHE A 21 14.24 -0.17 -1.42
C PHE A 21 13.60 -1.52 -1.08
N THR A 22 13.68 -1.96 0.18
CA THR A 22 13.08 -3.23 0.62
C THR A 22 11.55 -3.22 0.51
N ALA A 23 10.93 -2.08 0.84
CA ALA A 23 9.49 -1.86 0.69
C ALA A 23 9.07 -1.84 -0.80
N ALA A 24 9.87 -1.22 -1.65
CA ALA A 24 9.65 -1.20 -3.09
C ALA A 24 9.70 -2.60 -3.71
N VAL A 25 10.65 -3.44 -3.30
CA VAL A 25 10.73 -4.85 -3.73
C VAL A 25 9.44 -5.58 -3.38
N GLU A 26 8.92 -5.41 -2.17
CA GLU A 26 7.67 -6.06 -1.77
C GLU A 26 6.45 -5.59 -2.54
N ILE A 27 6.32 -4.28 -2.77
CA ILE A 27 5.24 -3.70 -3.56
C ILE A 27 5.34 -4.13 -5.03
N SER A 28 6.55 -4.32 -5.56
CA SER A 28 6.77 -4.70 -6.97
C SER A 28 6.18 -6.07 -7.36
N TYR A 29 5.87 -6.93 -6.38
CA TYR A 29 5.22 -8.23 -6.59
C TYR A 29 3.68 -8.14 -6.68
N LEU A 30 3.08 -7.00 -6.38
CA LEU A 30 1.62 -6.80 -6.42
C LEU A 30 1.15 -6.48 -7.83
N ASP A 31 -0.15 -6.60 -8.11
CA ASP A 31 -0.72 -6.15 -9.38
C ASP A 31 -0.47 -4.67 -9.64
N LYS A 32 -0.33 -4.29 -10.92
CA LYS A 32 0.06 -2.93 -11.34
C LYS A 32 -0.88 -1.85 -10.82
N ILE A 33 -2.18 -2.14 -10.75
CA ILE A 33 -3.18 -1.25 -10.19
C ILE A 33 -2.88 -0.95 -8.72
N ILE A 34 -2.53 -1.98 -7.93
CA ILE A 34 -2.21 -1.85 -6.51
C ILE A 34 -0.86 -1.16 -6.30
N GLN A 35 0.12 -1.41 -7.19
CA GLN A 35 1.38 -0.65 -7.21
C GLN A 35 1.12 0.85 -7.39
N GLY A 36 0.27 1.21 -8.37
CA GLY A 36 -0.14 2.59 -8.64
C GLY A 36 -0.78 3.25 -7.41
N TRP A 37 -1.83 2.62 -6.86
CA TRP A 37 -2.50 3.12 -5.65
C TRP A 37 -1.56 3.28 -4.46
N SER A 38 -0.63 2.34 -4.26
CA SER A 38 0.36 2.42 -3.19
C SER A 38 1.29 3.62 -3.37
N CYS A 39 1.74 3.87 -4.60
CA CYS A 39 2.60 5.01 -4.92
C CYS A 39 1.85 6.34 -4.76
N GLU A 40 0.58 6.42 -5.18
CA GLU A 40 -0.29 7.58 -4.93
C GLU A 40 -0.42 7.86 -3.43
N TYR A 41 -0.73 6.83 -2.64
CA TYR A 41 -0.85 6.96 -1.18
C TYR A 41 0.44 7.46 -0.53
N ILE A 42 1.60 6.90 -0.90
CA ILE A 42 2.91 7.30 -0.35
C ILE A 42 3.25 8.73 -0.76
N HIS A 43 2.89 9.13 -1.98
CA HIS A 43 3.10 10.48 -2.46
C HIS A 43 2.28 11.51 -1.64
N GLU A 44 1.04 11.18 -1.26
CA GLU A 44 0.16 12.08 -0.49
C GLU A 44 0.37 12.03 1.03
N SER A 45 0.54 10.84 1.60
CA SER A 45 0.54 10.61 3.06
C SER A 45 1.94 10.52 3.66
N GLY A 46 2.98 10.31 2.83
CA GLY A 46 4.36 10.11 3.29
C GLY A 46 4.76 8.65 3.34
N ASN A 47 5.46 8.23 4.39
CA ASN A 47 6.13 6.92 4.40
C ASN A 47 5.22 5.77 4.85
N VAL A 48 5.45 4.58 4.30
CA VAL A 48 4.87 3.31 4.75
C VAL A 48 5.93 2.46 5.46
N ASN A 49 5.53 1.72 6.48
CA ASN A 49 6.38 0.78 7.21
C ASN A 49 6.14 -0.67 6.77
N GLN A 50 7.08 -1.54 7.14
CA GLN A 50 7.08 -2.95 6.75
C GLN A 50 5.81 -3.71 7.17
N LYS A 51 5.22 -3.35 8.33
CA LYS A 51 4.01 -3.99 8.84
C LYS A 51 2.80 -3.66 7.97
N GLN A 52 2.67 -2.39 7.54
CA GLN A 52 1.61 -1.94 6.64
C GLN A 52 1.69 -2.69 5.30
N ILE A 53 2.91 -2.85 4.76
CA ILE A 53 3.14 -3.58 3.51
C ILE A 53 2.79 -5.06 3.65
N SER A 54 3.20 -5.68 4.77
CA SER A 54 2.88 -7.09 5.04
C SER A 54 1.37 -7.33 5.13
N LEU A 55 0.63 -6.42 5.77
CA LEU A 55 -0.84 -6.49 5.84
C LEU A 55 -1.49 -6.30 4.47
N LEU A 56 -0.99 -5.36 3.67
CA LEU A 56 -1.47 -5.16 2.30
C LEU A 56 -1.28 -6.42 1.47
N ARG A 57 -0.08 -7.03 1.51
CA ARG A 57 0.21 -8.27 0.80
C ARG A 57 -0.71 -9.41 1.21
N GLN A 58 -0.96 -9.57 2.51
CA GLN A 58 -1.90 -10.59 3.00
C GLN A 58 -3.31 -10.35 2.47
N ALA A 59 -3.81 -9.10 2.51
CA ALA A 59 -5.14 -8.78 2.01
C ALA A 59 -5.29 -9.08 0.51
N VAL A 60 -4.25 -8.80 -0.29
CA VAL A 60 -4.22 -9.15 -1.72
C VAL A 60 -4.17 -10.67 -1.95
N MET A 61 -3.47 -11.41 -1.10
CA MET A 61 -3.45 -12.88 -1.16
C MET A 61 -4.80 -13.50 -0.80
N ASP A 62 -5.55 -12.86 0.11
CA ASP A 62 -6.87 -13.33 0.55
C ASP A 62 -7.98 -13.02 -0.47
N GLY A 63 -7.74 -12.10 -1.41
CA GLY A 63 -8.64 -11.81 -2.52
C GLY A 63 -8.43 -10.44 -3.17
N GLU A 64 -9.29 -10.11 -4.13
CA GLU A 64 -9.31 -8.77 -4.73
C GLU A 64 -9.65 -7.71 -3.68
N ILE A 65 -8.90 -6.60 -3.70
CA ILE A 65 -9.10 -5.47 -2.80
C ILE A 65 -9.43 -4.19 -3.58
N SER A 66 -10.23 -3.31 -2.99
CA SER A 66 -10.45 -1.96 -3.52
C SER A 66 -9.37 -0.98 -3.09
N GLN A 67 -9.24 0.15 -3.80
CA GLN A 67 -8.35 1.25 -3.40
C GLN A 67 -8.67 1.78 -2.00
N SER A 68 -9.95 1.86 -1.62
CA SER A 68 -10.35 2.30 -0.28
C SER A 68 -9.89 1.32 0.80
N GLN A 69 -10.00 0.00 0.56
CA GLN A 69 -9.49 -1.02 1.47
C GLN A 69 -7.97 -0.95 1.61
N MET A 70 -7.25 -0.71 0.50
CA MET A 70 -5.80 -0.48 0.55
C MET A 70 -5.44 0.73 1.42
N ILE A 71 -6.14 1.87 1.23
CA ILE A 71 -5.94 3.07 2.04
C ILE A 71 -6.21 2.77 3.53
N ASP A 72 -7.29 2.06 3.85
CA ASP A 72 -7.62 1.66 5.22
C ASP A 72 -6.54 0.76 5.85
N ILE A 73 -5.98 -0.18 5.09
CA ILE A 73 -4.88 -1.05 5.55
C ILE A 73 -3.61 -0.24 5.82
N LEU A 74 -3.25 0.65 4.90
CA LEU A 74 -2.06 1.48 5.04
C LEU A 74 -2.22 2.51 6.18
N ASN A 75 -3.40 3.10 6.36
CA ASN A 75 -3.72 3.95 7.52
C ASN A 75 -3.81 3.14 8.84
N GLY A 76 -4.27 1.89 8.75
CA GLY A 76 -4.74 1.05 9.85
C GLY A 76 -3.66 0.37 10.69
N SER A 77 -2.37 0.64 10.46
CA SER A 77 -1.35 0.31 11.46
C SER A 77 -1.34 1.26 12.67
N THR A 78 -2.25 2.23 12.70
CA THR A 78 -2.68 2.91 13.93
C THR A 78 -3.74 2.04 14.63
N ILE A 79 -3.31 1.24 15.60
CA ILE A 79 -4.18 0.37 16.41
C ILE A 79 -5.31 1.20 17.03
N GLY A 80 -6.56 0.81 16.81
CA GLY A 80 -7.68 1.31 17.62
C GLY A 80 -9.10 1.18 17.09
N ARG A 81 -9.60 -0.03 16.81
CA ARG A 81 -10.83 -0.50 17.48
C ARG A 81 -11.11 -1.98 17.17
N PRO A 82 -11.45 -2.79 18.19
CA PRO A 82 -11.93 -4.14 17.97
C PRO A 82 -13.24 -4.07 17.18
N VAL A 83 -13.30 -4.82 16.08
CA VAL A 83 -14.55 -5.15 15.41
C VAL A 83 -15.45 -5.78 16.47
N HIS A 84 -16.49 -5.07 16.88
CA HIS A 84 -17.55 -5.69 17.65
C HIS A 84 -18.20 -6.74 16.76
N ARG A 85 -17.79 -8.00 17.00
CA ARG A 85 -18.41 -9.21 16.51
C ARG A 85 -19.83 -9.24 17.07
N TRP A 86 -20.81 -8.81 16.29
CA TRP A 86 -22.22 -8.99 16.61
C TRP A 86 -22.48 -10.49 16.82
N ASN A 87 -22.91 -10.87 18.01
CA ASN A 87 -23.38 -12.20 18.32
C ASN A 87 -24.82 -12.10 18.83
N ARG A 88 -25.73 -12.48 17.91
CA ARG A 88 -27.13 -12.88 18.06
C ARG A 88 -28.19 -11.81 18.33
#